data_AF-A0A5C3NMG3-F1
#
_entry.id   AF-A0A5C3NMG3-F1
#
_cell.length_a   1.000
_cell.length_b   1.000
_cell.length_c   1.000
_cell.angle_alpha   90.00
_cell.angle_beta   90.00
_cell.angle_gamma   90.00
#
_symmetry.space_group_name_H-M   'P 1'
#
loop_
_entity.id
_entity.type
_entity.pdbx_description
1 polymer ?
#
loop_
_entity_poly.entity_id
_entity_poly.type
_entity_poly.pdbx_seq_one_letter_code
_entity_poly.pdbx_strand_id
1 'polypeptide(L)'
;MASINGLRVGLYVVLWLFSAVLLGLTATRLHYTLFLPPFDPLNNGQPFYDPIVAELVVTSILALFWSSYIIHVIHRSYDYGRFSSFAFELFGLLSLFAMFLVGAAIASTFWGNLFWCHTYWQCRVLTVMVAFSWLCWIMTFALTIVTILFAVANSAFFRPLHGRYDPHASYYDNRAEPKRRRWGWW
;
A
#
# COMPACT_ATOMS: atom_id res chain seq x y z
N MET A 1 -16.59 -9.36 -16.23
CA MET A 1 -15.22 -9.65 -15.72
C MET A 1 -14.25 -8.49 -15.89
N ALA A 2 -14.28 -7.72 -16.99
CA ALA A 2 -13.41 -6.54 -17.18
C ALA A 2 -13.63 -5.40 -16.16
N SER A 3 -14.85 -5.21 -15.66
CA SER A 3 -15.19 -4.11 -14.73
C SER A 3 -14.61 -4.26 -13.33
N ILE A 4 -14.55 -5.49 -12.79
CA ILE A 4 -14.09 -5.74 -11.41
C ILE A 4 -12.58 -5.58 -11.29
N ASN A 5 -11.82 -6.11 -12.28
CA ASN A 5 -10.38 -5.90 -12.33
C ASN A 5 -10.04 -4.42 -12.53
N GLY A 6 -10.81 -3.70 -13.35
CA GLY A 6 -10.67 -2.25 -13.52
C GLY A 6 -10.91 -1.48 -12.21
N LEU A 7 -11.97 -1.82 -11.46
CA LEU A 7 -12.24 -1.24 -10.15
C LEU A 7 -11.09 -1.50 -9.17
N ARG A 8 -10.57 -2.74 -9.14
CA ARG A 8 -9.46 -3.10 -8.25
C ARG A 8 -8.20 -2.31 -8.57
N VAL A 9 -7.84 -2.19 -9.85
CA VAL A 9 -6.71 -1.35 -10.29
C VAL A 9 -6.94 0.11 -9.91
N GLY A 10 -8.14 0.64 -10.12
CA GLY A 10 -8.50 2.00 -9.69
C GLY A 10 -8.31 2.24 -8.19
N LEU A 11 -8.76 1.30 -7.36
CA LEU A 11 -8.57 1.36 -5.90
C LEU A 11 -7.08 1.31 -5.50
N TYR A 12 -6.26 0.49 -6.18
CA TYR A 12 -4.81 0.49 -5.95
C TYR A 12 -4.13 1.79 -6.37
N VAL A 13 -4.57 2.42 -7.47
CA VAL A 13 -4.06 3.73 -7.90
C VAL A 13 -4.39 4.81 -6.87
N VAL A 14 -5.61 4.80 -6.33
CA VAL A 14 -6.00 5.74 -5.26
C VAL A 14 -5.17 5.48 -3.99
N LEU A 15 -4.99 4.22 -3.59
CA LEU A 15 -4.13 3.86 -2.47
C LEU A 15 -2.68 4.35 -2.69
N TRP A 16 -2.15 4.22 -3.90
CA TRP A 16 -0.82 4.70 -4.27
C TRP A 16 -0.72 6.22 -4.10
N LEU A 17 -1.71 6.99 -4.61
CA LEU A 17 -1.73 8.45 -4.47
C LEU A 17 -1.81 8.89 -3.02
N PHE A 18 -2.68 8.28 -2.21
CA PHE A 18 -2.79 8.61 -0.79
C PHE A 18 -1.53 8.25 -0.01
N SER A 19 -0.88 7.13 -0.35
CA SER A 19 0.40 6.73 0.24
C SER A 19 1.53 7.69 -0.14
N ALA A 20 1.56 8.19 -1.37
CA ALA A 20 2.54 9.20 -1.82
C ALA A 20 2.38 10.53 -1.06
N VAL A 21 1.13 10.98 -0.88
CA VAL A 21 0.84 12.18 -0.09
C VAL A 21 1.25 11.99 1.37
N LEU A 22 0.90 10.85 1.97
CA LEU A 22 1.26 10.53 3.35
C LEU A 22 2.78 10.45 3.54
N LEU A 23 3.51 9.88 2.57
CA LEU A 23 4.97 9.86 2.58
C LEU A 23 5.58 11.28 2.55
N GLY A 24 5.05 12.18 1.73
CA GLY A 24 5.52 13.56 1.68
C GLY A 24 5.26 14.32 2.99
N LEU A 25 4.07 14.15 3.58
CA LEU A 25 3.69 14.80 4.84
C LEU A 25 4.51 14.26 6.03
N THR A 26 4.70 12.95 6.09
CA THR A 26 5.51 12.32 7.16
C THR A 26 6.98 12.70 7.02
N ALA A 27 7.54 12.75 5.81
CA ALA A 27 8.92 13.19 5.58
C ALA A 27 9.15 14.65 5.97
N THR A 28 8.22 15.55 5.62
CA THR A 28 8.32 16.97 6.02
C THR A 28 8.21 17.15 7.52
N ARG A 29 7.34 16.37 8.20
CA ARG A 29 7.24 16.37 9.66
C ARG A 29 8.53 15.87 10.31
N LEU A 30 9.08 14.75 9.83
CA LEU A 30 10.28 14.13 10.38
C LEU A 30 11.52 15.03 10.18
N HIS A 31 11.62 15.70 9.03
CA HIS A 31 12.67 16.71 8.80
C HIS A 31 12.54 17.87 9.79
N TYR A 32 11.32 18.37 10.01
CA TYR A 32 11.09 19.44 10.97
C TYR A 32 11.45 19.02 12.40
N THR A 33 11.06 17.83 12.86
CA THR A 33 11.36 17.38 14.24
C THR A 33 12.84 17.14 14.49
N LEU A 34 13.61 16.74 13.46
CA LEU A 34 15.06 16.53 13.55
C LEU A 34 15.88 17.83 13.41
N PHE A 35 15.37 18.83 12.69
CA PHE A 35 16.05 20.10 12.42
C PHE A 35 15.25 21.29 12.96
N LEU A 36 14.94 21.26 14.24
CA LEU A 36 14.16 22.29 14.90
C LEU A 36 14.96 23.61 15.00
N PRO A 37 14.37 24.77 14.65
CA PRO A 37 15.01 26.06 14.89
C PRO A 37 15.15 26.31 16.41
N PRO A 38 16.26 26.90 16.88
CA PRO A 38 16.52 27.09 18.32
C PRO A 38 15.54 28.05 19.02
N PHE A 39 14.75 28.82 18.26
CA PHE A 39 13.76 29.77 18.79
C PHE A 39 12.31 29.29 18.63
N ASP A 40 12.10 28.03 18.23
CA ASP A 40 10.76 27.47 18.10
C ASP A 40 10.17 27.16 19.49
N PRO A 41 8.93 27.59 19.81
CA PRO A 41 8.27 27.23 21.07
C PRO A 41 8.02 25.72 21.21
N LEU A 42 8.11 24.95 20.12
CA LEU A 42 7.98 23.50 20.19
C LEU A 42 9.22 22.85 20.82
N ASN A 43 9.03 22.07 21.89
CA ASN A 43 10.09 21.34 22.61
C ASN A 43 11.32 22.20 23.02
N ASN A 44 11.11 23.48 23.36
CA ASN A 44 12.19 24.43 23.71
C ASN A 44 13.31 24.49 22.64
N GLY A 45 12.96 24.33 21.36
CA GLY A 45 13.92 24.35 20.25
C GLY A 45 14.86 23.13 20.20
N GLN A 46 14.61 22.09 21.00
CA GLN A 46 15.42 20.87 21.00
C GLN A 46 14.85 19.86 19.99
N PRO A 47 15.68 19.32 19.08
CA PRO A 47 15.25 18.30 18.15
C PRO A 47 14.81 17.03 18.89
N PHE A 48 13.76 16.38 18.40
CA PHE A 48 13.25 15.13 18.96
C PHE A 48 12.83 14.15 17.86
N TYR A 49 12.80 12.87 18.19
CA TYR A 49 12.40 11.82 17.28
C TYR A 49 10.98 11.34 17.60
N ASP A 50 10.08 11.42 16.61
CA ASP A 50 8.71 10.93 16.74
C ASP A 50 8.59 9.52 16.11
N PRO A 51 8.50 8.45 16.92
CA PRO A 51 8.49 7.09 16.41
C PRO A 51 7.25 6.77 15.58
N ILE A 52 6.13 7.47 15.83
CA ILE A 52 4.86 7.24 15.12
C ILE A 52 4.99 7.75 13.69
N VAL A 53 5.64 8.90 13.49
CA VAL A 53 5.91 9.44 12.15
C VAL A 53 6.80 8.48 11.37
N ALA A 54 7.82 7.92 12.00
CA ALA A 54 8.72 6.96 11.35
C ALA A 54 8.01 5.66 10.92
N GLU A 55 7.09 5.17 11.75
CA GLU A 55 6.24 4.03 11.39
C GLU A 55 5.39 4.35 10.15
N LEU A 56 4.73 5.51 10.12
CA LEU A 56 3.94 5.95 8.97
C LEU A 56 4.78 6.17 7.69
N VAL A 57 6.06 6.57 7.80
CA VAL A 57 6.99 6.63 6.67
C VAL A 57 7.22 5.23 6.10
N VAL A 58 7.54 4.25 6.95
CA VAL A 58 7.83 2.88 6.50
C VAL A 58 6.59 2.26 5.87
N THR A 59 5.42 2.42 6.47
CA THR A 59 4.17 1.86 5.95
C THR A 59 3.75 2.48 4.63
N SER A 60 3.91 3.79 4.46
CA SER A 60 3.62 4.46 3.19
C SER A 60 4.59 4.04 2.07
N ILE A 61 5.89 3.84 2.37
CA ILE A 61 6.86 3.28 1.42
C ILE A 61 6.45 1.86 0.99
N LEU A 62 6.14 1.00 1.95
CA LEU A 62 5.70 -0.37 1.66
C LEU A 62 4.40 -0.38 0.83
N ALA A 63 3.46 0.50 1.15
CA ALA A 63 2.20 0.62 0.39
C ALA A 63 2.44 1.08 -1.06
N LEU A 64 3.36 2.02 -1.29
CA LEU A 64 3.75 2.46 -2.64
C LEU A 64 4.36 1.33 -3.45
N PHE A 65 5.33 0.60 -2.86
CA PHE A 65 5.95 -0.53 -3.56
C PHE A 65 4.94 -1.65 -3.82
N TRP A 66 4.09 -1.98 -2.85
CA TRP A 66 3.09 -3.02 -2.97
C TRP A 66 2.04 -2.70 -4.04
N SER A 67 1.46 -1.51 -4.00
CA SER A 67 0.48 -1.07 -5.00
C SER A 67 1.08 -1.03 -6.40
N SER A 68 2.31 -0.51 -6.55
CA SER A 68 3.04 -0.52 -7.83
C SER A 68 3.26 -1.94 -8.35
N TYR A 69 3.67 -2.86 -7.47
CA TYR A 69 3.87 -4.27 -7.81
C TYR A 69 2.58 -4.93 -8.30
N ILE A 70 1.46 -4.79 -7.55
CA ILE A 70 0.18 -5.39 -7.93
C ILE A 70 -0.37 -4.80 -9.23
N ILE A 71 -0.31 -3.49 -9.42
CA ILE A 71 -0.72 -2.84 -10.69
C ILE A 71 0.11 -3.40 -11.86
N HIS A 72 1.43 -3.55 -11.68
CA HIS A 72 2.30 -4.10 -12.71
C HIS A 72 1.95 -5.56 -13.06
N VAL A 73 1.72 -6.40 -12.04
CA VAL A 73 1.34 -7.81 -12.21
C VAL A 73 0.00 -7.93 -12.94
N ILE A 74 -1.00 -7.12 -12.59
CA ILE A 74 -2.31 -7.13 -13.25
C ILE A 74 -2.20 -6.65 -14.71
N HIS A 75 -1.52 -5.52 -14.94
CA HIS A 75 -1.42 -4.93 -16.29
C HIS A 75 -0.67 -5.84 -17.26
N ARG A 76 0.43 -6.46 -16.81
CA ARG A 76 1.26 -7.31 -17.67
C ARG A 76 0.81 -8.78 -17.70
N SER A 77 -0.15 -9.17 -16.87
CA SER A 77 -0.64 -10.55 -16.75
C SER A 77 0.50 -11.56 -16.56
N TYR A 78 1.45 -11.26 -15.66
CA TYR A 78 2.58 -12.15 -15.41
C TYR A 78 2.19 -13.33 -14.53
N ASP A 79 2.47 -14.54 -15.00
CA ASP A 79 2.31 -15.79 -14.25
C ASP A 79 3.60 -16.19 -13.52
N TYR A 80 3.92 -15.52 -12.40
CA TYR A 80 5.05 -15.92 -11.52
C TYR A 80 4.68 -17.06 -10.53
N GLY A 81 3.69 -17.89 -10.86
CA GLY A 81 3.23 -18.97 -9.99
C GLY A 81 2.71 -18.46 -8.63
N ARG A 82 3.26 -18.97 -7.52
CA ARG A 82 2.79 -18.70 -6.13
C ARG A 82 2.90 -17.21 -5.71
N PHE A 83 3.85 -16.45 -6.25
CA PHE A 83 4.03 -15.03 -5.94
C PHE A 83 3.03 -14.11 -6.67
N SER A 84 2.31 -14.62 -7.67
CA SER A 84 1.22 -13.91 -8.35
C SER A 84 -0.14 -14.54 -8.03
N SER A 85 -0.30 -15.07 -6.80
CA SER A 85 -1.54 -15.68 -6.34
C SER A 85 -2.42 -14.70 -5.57
N PHE A 86 -3.74 -14.95 -5.57
CA PHE A 86 -4.69 -14.21 -4.73
C PHE A 86 -4.35 -14.27 -3.22
N ALA A 87 -3.80 -15.39 -2.76
CA ALA A 87 -3.33 -15.52 -1.37
C ALA A 87 -2.19 -14.55 -1.04
N PHE A 88 -1.26 -14.31 -1.98
CA PHE A 88 -0.18 -13.35 -1.79
C PHE A 88 -0.69 -11.90 -1.79
N GLU A 89 -1.64 -11.58 -2.69
CA GLU A 89 -2.33 -10.29 -2.69
C GLU A 89 -2.99 -10.03 -1.31
N LEU A 90 -3.74 -11.01 -0.81
CA LEU A 90 -4.42 -10.90 0.48
C LEU A 90 -3.45 -10.77 1.65
N PHE A 91 -2.33 -11.51 1.63
CA PHE A 91 -1.32 -11.44 2.68
C PHE A 91 -0.71 -10.04 2.79
N GLY A 92 -0.29 -9.45 1.67
CA GLY A 92 0.25 -8.09 1.71
C GLY A 92 -0.79 -7.04 2.05
N LEU A 93 -2.04 -7.18 1.59
CA LEU A 93 -3.14 -6.31 2.01
C LEU A 93 -3.42 -6.39 3.52
N LEU A 94 -3.43 -7.58 4.11
CA LEU A 94 -3.62 -7.77 5.55
C LEU A 94 -2.46 -7.17 6.37
N SER A 95 -1.22 -7.32 5.87
CA SER A 95 -0.05 -6.69 6.50
C SER A 95 -0.16 -5.16 6.48
N LEU A 96 -0.49 -4.58 5.33
CA LEU A 96 -0.69 -3.12 5.20
C LEU A 96 -1.88 -2.64 6.02
N PHE A 97 -2.96 -3.41 6.08
CA PHE A 97 -4.15 -3.12 6.89
C PHE A 97 -3.79 -2.99 8.37
N ALA A 98 -3.05 -3.97 8.92
CA ALA A 98 -2.63 -3.96 10.32
C ALA A 98 -1.69 -2.79 10.62
N MET A 99 -0.72 -2.55 9.75
CA MET A 99 0.21 -1.43 9.84
C MET A 99 -0.51 -0.07 9.86
N PHE A 100 -1.36 0.21 8.87
CA PHE A 100 -2.13 1.46 8.84
C PHE A 100 -3.10 1.60 10.02
N LEU A 101 -3.69 0.50 10.50
CA LEU A 101 -4.57 0.52 11.67
C LEU A 101 -3.82 0.96 12.92
N VAL A 102 -2.66 0.35 13.18
CA VAL A 102 -1.84 0.66 14.35
C VAL A 102 -1.33 2.09 14.27
N GLY A 103 -0.76 2.50 13.13
CA GLY A 103 -0.30 3.87 12.92
C GLY A 103 -1.41 4.91 13.10
N ALA A 104 -2.59 4.70 12.51
CA ALA A 104 -3.73 5.61 12.63
C ALA A 104 -4.31 5.67 14.05
N ALA A 105 -4.41 4.53 14.73
CA ALA A 105 -4.92 4.47 16.10
C ALA A 105 -4.00 5.22 17.06
N ILE A 106 -2.70 4.94 17.02
CA ILE A 106 -1.71 5.60 17.89
C ILE A 106 -1.66 7.10 17.57
N ALA A 107 -1.57 7.49 16.29
CA ALA A 107 -1.57 8.89 15.90
C ALA A 107 -2.81 9.65 16.41
N SER A 108 -4.00 9.02 16.36
CA SER A 108 -5.24 9.62 16.88
C SER A 108 -5.26 9.78 18.40
N THR A 109 -4.58 8.90 19.15
CA THR A 109 -4.48 9.00 20.62
C THR A 109 -3.50 10.08 21.08
N PHE A 110 -2.34 10.19 20.42
CA PHE A 110 -1.30 11.15 20.80
C PHE A 110 -1.58 12.56 20.26
N TRP A 111 -2.01 12.65 19.00
CA TRP A 111 -2.32 13.91 18.33
C TRP A 111 -3.83 14.09 18.22
N GLY A 112 -4.54 13.93 19.34
CA GLY A 112 -6.00 13.97 19.37
C GLY A 112 -6.60 15.33 18.99
N ASN A 113 -7.21 16.04 19.94
CA ASN A 113 -7.94 17.26 19.61
C ASN A 113 -6.99 18.45 19.30
N LEU A 114 -6.60 18.60 18.03
CA LEU A 114 -5.71 19.67 17.54
C LEU A 114 -6.44 20.98 17.16
N PHE A 115 -7.74 21.10 17.44
CA PHE A 115 -8.53 22.25 16.99
C PHE A 115 -7.98 23.59 17.51
N TRP A 116 -7.47 23.61 18.74
CA TRP A 116 -6.89 24.79 19.38
C TRP A 116 -5.60 25.30 18.73
N CYS A 117 -4.88 24.42 18.01
CA CYS A 117 -3.57 24.71 17.43
C CYS A 117 -3.61 24.94 15.91
N HIS A 118 -4.81 24.96 15.30
CA HIS A 118 -4.96 25.05 13.83
C HIS A 118 -4.36 26.33 13.22
N THR A 119 -4.07 27.36 14.01
CA THR A 119 -3.33 28.56 13.55
C THR A 119 -1.93 28.20 13.03
N TYR A 120 -1.24 27.24 13.64
CA TYR A 120 0.13 26.87 13.29
C TYR A 120 0.18 25.84 12.16
N TRP A 121 1.11 26.04 11.22
CA TRP A 121 1.30 25.17 10.05
C TRP A 121 1.52 23.70 10.47
N GLN A 122 2.34 23.47 11.50
CA GLN A 122 2.69 22.13 11.98
C GLN A 122 1.47 21.34 12.47
N CYS A 123 0.53 22.00 13.15
CA CYS A 123 -0.69 21.38 13.63
C CYS A 123 -1.63 21.02 12.47
N ARG A 124 -1.67 21.81 11.39
CA ARG A 124 -2.42 21.45 10.17
C ARG A 124 -1.83 20.22 9.51
N VAL A 125 -0.50 20.13 9.41
CA VAL A 125 0.20 18.97 8.85
C VAL A 125 -0.15 17.70 9.64
N LEU A 126 -0.11 17.74 10.97
CA LEU A 126 -0.50 16.61 11.82
C LEU A 126 -1.95 16.18 11.60
N THR A 127 -2.90 17.12 11.53
CA THR A 127 -4.31 16.81 11.25
C THR A 127 -4.48 16.13 9.89
N VAL A 128 -3.79 16.63 8.85
CA VAL A 128 -3.83 16.03 7.51
C VAL A 128 -3.19 14.64 7.52
N MET A 129 -2.08 14.44 8.23
CA MET A 129 -1.46 13.12 8.37
C MET A 129 -2.40 12.08 8.98
N VAL A 130 -3.12 12.43 10.06
CA VAL A 130 -4.11 11.55 10.70
C VAL A 130 -5.27 11.25 9.74
N ALA A 131 -5.76 12.25 9.01
CA ALA A 131 -6.81 12.04 8.03
C ALA A 131 -6.37 11.07 6.92
N PHE A 132 -5.18 11.28 6.35
CA PHE A 132 -4.66 10.41 5.29
C PHE A 132 -4.29 9.00 5.79
N SER A 133 -3.84 8.83 7.05
CA SER A 133 -3.62 7.49 7.62
C SER A 133 -4.92 6.71 7.72
N TRP A 134 -6.02 7.34 8.15
CA TRP A 134 -7.35 6.73 8.17
C TRP A 134 -7.87 6.43 6.77
N LEU A 135 -7.66 7.33 5.80
CA LEU A 135 -8.03 7.08 4.41
C LEU A 135 -7.27 5.88 3.83
N CYS A 136 -5.97 5.76 4.07
CA CYS A 136 -5.18 4.60 3.63
C CYS A 136 -5.69 3.30 4.29
N TRP A 137 -6.06 3.34 5.57
CA TRP A 137 -6.68 2.21 6.26
C TRP A 137 -8.03 1.81 5.64
N ILE A 138 -8.94 2.77 5.40
CA ILE A 138 -10.23 2.49 4.75
C ILE A 138 -10.03 1.90 3.35
N MET A 139 -9.08 2.44 2.58
CA MET A 139 -8.77 1.94 1.24
C MET A 139 -8.22 0.51 1.26
N THR A 140 -7.31 0.19 2.19
CA THR A 140 -6.79 -1.18 2.35
C THR A 140 -7.87 -2.14 2.83
N PHE A 141 -8.78 -1.71 3.72
CA PHE A 141 -9.94 -2.50 4.13
C PHE A 141 -10.88 -2.81 2.97
N ALA A 142 -11.24 -1.80 2.17
CA ALA A 142 -12.08 -1.96 0.99
C ALA A 142 -11.46 -2.92 -0.03
N LEU A 143 -10.15 -2.79 -0.30
CA LEU A 143 -9.40 -3.72 -1.16
C LEU A 143 -9.40 -5.15 -0.60
N THR A 144 -9.23 -5.30 0.71
CA THR A 144 -9.27 -6.60 1.38
C THR A 144 -10.64 -7.27 1.23
N ILE A 145 -11.73 -6.53 1.41
CA ILE A 145 -13.09 -7.06 1.22
C ILE A 145 -13.29 -7.50 -0.24
N VAL A 146 -12.95 -6.64 -1.21
CA VAL A 146 -13.13 -6.95 -2.64
C VAL A 146 -12.34 -8.18 -3.06
N THR A 147 -11.09 -8.30 -2.59
CA THR A 147 -10.24 -9.46 -2.89
C THR A 147 -10.75 -10.75 -2.24
N ILE A 148 -11.23 -10.71 -1.00
CA ILE A 148 -11.85 -11.86 -0.32
C ILE A 148 -13.11 -12.31 -1.06
N LEU A 149 -14.02 -11.37 -1.37
CA LEU A 149 -15.27 -11.69 -2.08
C LEU A 149 -14.98 -12.37 -3.42
N PHE A 150 -13.98 -11.88 -4.15
CA PHE A 150 -13.58 -12.49 -5.42
C PHE A 150 -12.94 -13.86 -5.25
N ALA A 151 -12.08 -14.03 -4.25
CA ALA A 151 -11.41 -15.30 -3.96
C ALA A 151 -12.40 -16.39 -3.54
N VAL A 152 -13.39 -16.05 -2.72
CA VAL A 152 -14.46 -16.96 -2.27
C VAL A 152 -15.40 -17.31 -3.43
N ALA A 153 -15.91 -16.31 -4.16
CA ALA A 153 -16.85 -16.53 -5.26
C ALA A 153 -16.28 -17.44 -6.37
N ASN A 154 -14.96 -17.39 -6.60
CA ASN A 154 -14.29 -18.19 -7.61
C ASN A 154 -13.54 -19.41 -7.05
N SER A 155 -13.56 -19.64 -5.73
CA SER A 155 -12.74 -20.66 -5.05
C SER A 155 -11.28 -20.66 -5.52
N ALA A 156 -10.70 -19.46 -5.68
CA ALA A 156 -9.53 -19.20 -6.50
C ALA A 156 -8.31 -18.69 -5.71
N PHE A 157 -8.19 -19.04 -4.43
CA PHE A 157 -7.12 -18.53 -3.55
C PHE A 157 -5.69 -18.74 -4.08
N PHE A 158 -5.43 -19.88 -4.74
CA PHE A 158 -4.11 -20.22 -5.29
C PHE A 158 -4.01 -20.05 -6.80
N ARG A 159 -5.00 -19.41 -7.41
CA ARG A 159 -5.02 -19.15 -8.85
C ARG A 159 -4.37 -17.81 -9.18
N PRO A 160 -3.92 -17.61 -10.44
CA PRO A 160 -3.22 -16.39 -10.82
C PRO A 160 -4.12 -15.14 -10.80
N LEU A 161 -3.52 -14.02 -10.38
CA LEU A 161 -4.17 -12.76 -10.03
C LEU A 161 -4.91 -12.06 -11.17
N HIS A 162 -4.47 -12.27 -12.41
CA HIS A 162 -4.96 -11.55 -13.58
C HIS A 162 -6.36 -12.02 -14.03
N GLY A 163 -6.88 -13.13 -13.50
CA GLY A 163 -8.25 -13.58 -13.71
C GLY A 163 -8.60 -13.97 -15.16
N ARG A 164 -7.61 -14.02 -16.05
CA ARG A 164 -7.75 -14.66 -17.38
C ARG A 164 -7.54 -16.16 -17.20
N TYR A 165 -8.62 -16.84 -16.88
CA TYR A 165 -8.66 -18.30 -16.97
C TYR A 165 -8.91 -18.66 -18.42
N ASP A 166 -7.88 -19.08 -19.14
CA ASP A 166 -8.08 -19.62 -20.49
C ASP A 166 -8.97 -20.86 -20.37
N PRO A 167 -10.17 -20.91 -20.98
CA PRO A 167 -11.02 -22.10 -20.94
C PRO A 167 -10.34 -23.31 -21.60
N HIS A 168 -9.33 -23.06 -22.44
CA HIS A 168 -8.60 -24.06 -23.22
C HIS A 168 -7.20 -24.40 -22.67
N ALA A 169 -6.71 -23.72 -21.63
CA ALA A 169 -5.39 -23.99 -21.04
C ALA A 169 -5.51 -24.95 -19.84
N SER A 170 -5.86 -26.19 -20.12
CA SER A 170 -5.73 -27.29 -19.17
C SER A 170 -4.30 -27.81 -19.19
N TYR A 171 -3.37 -27.14 -18.49
CA TYR A 171 -2.16 -27.68 -17.82
C TYR A 171 -1.17 -26.54 -17.55
N TYR A 172 -0.88 -26.30 -16.27
CA TYR A 172 0.38 -25.67 -15.86
C TYR A 172 1.47 -26.77 -15.96
N ASP A 173 2.16 -26.84 -17.11
CA ASP A 173 3.29 -27.75 -17.27
C ASP A 173 4.54 -27.16 -16.62
N ASN A 174 4.90 -27.66 -15.44
CA ASN A 174 6.14 -27.33 -14.74
C ASN A 174 7.42 -27.81 -15.48
N ARG A 175 7.31 -28.42 -16.67
CA ARG A 175 8.46 -28.91 -17.46
C ARG A 175 8.81 -28.06 -18.67
N ALA A 176 8.17 -26.91 -18.87
CA ALA A 176 8.58 -25.99 -19.92
C ALA A 176 9.87 -25.23 -19.53
N GLU A 177 11.00 -25.95 -19.48
CA GLU A 177 12.28 -25.31 -19.73
C GLU A 177 12.15 -24.53 -21.06
N PRO A 178 12.64 -23.28 -21.12
CA PRO A 178 12.65 -22.55 -22.38
C PRO A 178 13.46 -23.38 -23.37
N LYS A 179 12.81 -23.94 -24.40
CA LYS A 179 13.48 -24.62 -25.51
C LYS A 179 14.51 -23.65 -26.06
N ARG A 180 15.78 -23.87 -25.69
CA ARG A 180 16.95 -23.16 -26.21
C ARG A 180 16.85 -23.31 -27.72
N ARG A 181 16.50 -22.23 -28.43
CA ARG A 181 16.44 -22.21 -29.89
C ARG A 181 17.81 -22.64 -30.39
N ARG A 182 17.94 -23.91 -30.76
CA ARG A 182 19.13 -24.43 -31.40
C ARG A 182 19.06 -23.92 -32.84
N TRP A 183 19.75 -22.82 -33.10
CA TRP A 183 19.94 -22.31 -34.45
C TRP A 183 20.63 -23.40 -35.26
N GLY A 184 19.87 -24.08 -36.11
CA GLY A 184 20.42 -24.98 -37.12
C GLY A 184 20.98 -24.13 -38.24
N TRP A 185 22.30 -24.12 -38.37
CA TRP A 185 22.99 -23.68 -39.58
C TRP A 185 23.03 -24.86 -40.53
N TRP A 186 22.28 -24.75 -41.64
CA TRP A 186 22.54 -25.38 -42.92
C TRP A 186 22.06 -24.41 -44.00
#